data_AF-A0A368KPY4-F1
#
_entry.id   AF-A0A368KPY4-F1
#
_cell.length_a   1.000
_cell.length_b   1.000
_cell.length_c   1.000
_cell.angle_alpha   90.00
_cell.angle_beta   90.00
_cell.angle_gamma   90.00
#
_symmetry.space_group_name_H-M   'P 1'
#
loop_
_entity.id
_entity.type
_entity.pdbx_description
1 polymer ?
#
loop_
_entity_poly.entity_id
_entity_poly.type
_entity_poly.pdbx_seq_one_letter_code
_entity_poly.pdbx_strand_id
1 'polypeptide(L)' 'MTPTTNSNDSTIFPTREYLVTVKKRGQPERDFPVEAIDEGDAVRQAFQAAGVATKTEAYHAIAVPV' A
#
# COMPACT_ATOMS: atom_id res chain seq x y z
N MET A 1 -7.41 -29.13 -31.09
CA MET A 1 -6.38 -28.84 -30.09
C MET A 1 -6.86 -27.63 -29.30
N THR A 2 -6.99 -27.77 -27.98
CA THR A 2 -7.56 -26.76 -27.07
C THR A 2 -6.63 -25.54 -26.91
N PRO A 3 -7.17 -24.36 -26.55
CA PRO A 3 -6.43 -23.10 -26.62
C PRO A 3 -5.36 -23.02 -25.53
N THR A 4 -4.12 -22.73 -25.91
CA THR A 4 -3.11 -22.19 -24.99
C THR A 4 -3.49 -20.75 -24.68
N THR A 5 -4.30 -20.56 -23.64
CA THR A 5 -4.43 -19.26 -22.99
C THR A 5 -3.10 -18.95 -22.32
N ASN A 6 -2.21 -18.26 -23.02
CA ASN A 6 -1.03 -17.64 -22.42
C ASN A 6 -1.50 -16.42 -21.61
N SER A 7 -2.14 -16.68 -20.46
CA SER A 7 -2.41 -15.68 -19.43
C SER A 7 -1.11 -15.35 -18.70
N ASN A 8 -0.20 -14.66 -19.36
CA ASN A 8 0.91 -13.97 -18.70
C ASN A 8 0.96 -12.52 -19.20
N ASP A 9 -0.20 -11.87 -19.28
CA ASP A 9 -0.23 -10.42 -19.09
C ASP A 9 -0.11 -10.19 -17.59
N SER A 10 1.12 -10.34 -17.06
CA SER A 10 1.47 -9.67 -15.82
C SER A 10 1.38 -8.20 -16.17
N THR A 11 0.21 -7.60 -15.99
CA THR A 11 0.03 -6.17 -16.16
C THR A 11 0.96 -5.53 -15.12
N ILE A 12 2.19 -5.22 -15.53
CA ILE A 12 3.16 -4.50 -14.72
C ILE A 12 2.61 -3.08 -14.69
N PHE A 13 1.68 -2.84 -13.78
CA PHE A 13 1.30 -1.49 -13.47
C PHE A 13 2.56 -0.81 -12.94
N PRO A 14 2.95 0.35 -13.49
CA PRO A 14 4.12 1.06 -13.01
C PRO A 14 3.89 1.41 -11.54
N THR A 15 4.64 0.78 -10.65
CA THR A 15 4.68 1.15 -9.24
C THR A 15 5.41 2.48 -9.11
N ARG A 16 4.99 3.27 -8.15
CA ARG A 16 5.65 4.50 -7.74
C ARG A 16 6.04 4.36 -6.28
N GLU A 17 7.10 5.04 -5.90
CA GLU A 17 7.46 5.15 -4.49
C GLU A 17 6.49 6.11 -3.80
N TYR A 18 5.96 5.65 -2.68
CA TYR A 18 5.11 6.44 -1.79
C TYR A 18 5.71 6.39 -0.40
N LEU A 19 5.77 7.55 0.26
CA LEU A 19 6.04 7.63 1.68
C LEU A 19 4.69 7.72 2.40
N VAL A 20 4.35 6.69 3.17
CA VAL A 20 3.08 6.63 3.89
C VAL A 20 3.31 6.87 5.37
N THR A 21 2.77 7.97 5.88
CA THR A 21 2.77 8.28 7.31
C THR A 21 1.56 7.65 7.97
N VAL A 22 1.78 6.63 8.81
CA VAL A 22 0.74 6.01 9.64
C VAL A 22 0.77 6.64 11.02
N LYS A 23 -0.34 7.26 11.40
CA LYS A 23 -0.58 7.86 12.71
C LYS A 23 -1.61 7.04 13.47
N LYS A 24 -1.23 6.56 14.65
CA LYS A 24 -2.18 5.97 15.60
C LYS A 24 -2.41 6.95 16.76
N ARG A 25 -3.68 7.13 17.16
CA ARG A 25 -4.02 7.95 18.33
C ARG A 25 -3.24 7.47 19.56
N GLY A 26 -2.39 8.34 20.12
CA GLY A 26 -1.57 8.05 21.30
C GLY A 26 -0.22 7.36 21.02
N GLN A 27 0.19 7.23 19.75
CA GLN A 27 1.54 6.78 19.36
C GLN A 27 2.20 7.84 18.46
N PRO A 28 3.54 7.84 18.37
CA PRO A 28 4.24 8.64 17.38
C PRO A 28 3.85 8.23 15.96
N GLU A 29 3.92 9.19 15.06
CA GLU A 29 3.79 8.98 13.62
C GLU A 29 4.93 8.08 13.13
N ARG A 30 4.63 7.19 12.20
CA ARG A 30 5.62 6.29 11.59
C ARG A 30 5.50 6.37 10.08
N ASP A 31 6.63 6.64 9.43
CA ASP A 31 6.72 6.69 7.99
C ASP A 31 7.16 5.34 7.42
N PHE A 32 6.46 4.89 6.38
CA PHE A 32 6.72 3.65 5.69
C PHE A 32 6.94 3.94 4.20
N PRO A 33 8.17 3.77 3.68
CA PRO A 33 8.39 3.79 2.25
C PRO A 33 7.81 2.51 1.65
N VAL A 34 6.92 2.65 0.67
CA VAL A 34 6.27 1.54 -0.02
C VAL A 34 6.24 1.80 -1.51
N GLU A 35 6.42 0.76 -2.31
CA GLU A 35 6.21 0.81 -3.75
C GLU A 35 4.82 0.29 -4.06
N ALA A 36 3.99 1.16 -4.63
CA ALA A 36 2.59 0.88 -4.87
C ALA A 36 2.11 1.46 -6.20
N ILE A 37 1.05 0.88 -6.75
CA ILE A 37 0.48 1.32 -8.02
C ILE A 37 -0.25 2.67 -7.85
N ASP A 38 -0.87 2.85 -6.69
CA ASP A 38 -1.65 4.01 -6.31
C ASP A 38 -1.60 4.25 -4.79
N GLU A 39 -2.07 5.41 -4.36
CA GLU A 39 -2.09 5.80 -2.94
C GLU A 39 -2.91 4.84 -2.06
N GLY A 40 -3.97 4.22 -2.60
CA GLY A 40 -4.81 3.28 -1.87
C GLY A 40 -4.08 1.97 -1.59
N ASP A 41 -3.32 1.47 -2.57
CA ASP A 41 -2.44 0.31 -2.39
C ASP A 41 -1.28 0.64 -1.42
N ALA A 42 -0.66 1.82 -1.56
CA ALA A 42 0.38 2.30 -0.65
C ALA A 42 -0.08 2.30 0.81
N VAL A 43 -1.26 2.88 1.06
CA VAL A 43 -1.87 2.93 2.40
C VAL A 43 -2.15 1.53 2.95
N ARG A 44 -2.62 0.60 2.12
CA ARG A 44 -2.85 -0.79 2.53
C ARG A 44 -1.56 -1.49 2.93
N GLN A 45 -0.51 -1.36 2.12
CA GLN A 45 0.80 -1.93 2.42
C GLN A 45 1.38 -1.34 3.72
N ALA A 46 1.29 -0.02 3.88
CA ALA A 46 1.76 0.66 5.09
C ALA A 46 0.98 0.24 6.35
N PHE A 47 -0.33 0.03 6.26
CA PHE A 47 -1.11 -0.51 7.38
C PHE A 47 -0.69 -1.93 7.75
N GLN A 48 -0.42 -2.78 6.76
CA GLN A 48 0.11 -4.13 7.01
C GLN A 48 1.49 -4.07 7.68
N ALA A 49 2.40 -3.23 7.16
CA ALA A 49 3.74 -3.02 7.73
C ALA A 49 3.69 -2.45 9.16
N ALA A 50 2.68 -1.62 9.46
CA ALA A 50 2.43 -1.10 10.79
C ALA A 50 1.74 -2.12 11.74
N GLY A 51 1.40 -3.32 11.27
CA GLY A 51 0.70 -4.34 12.05
C GLY A 51 -0.76 -3.99 12.36
N VAL A 52 -1.38 -3.15 11.53
CA VAL A 52 -2.75 -2.68 11.70
C VAL A 52 -3.69 -3.60 10.94
N ALA A 53 -4.28 -4.56 11.65
CA ALA A 53 -5.13 -5.61 11.06
C ALA A 53 -6.41 -5.09 10.38
N THR A 54 -6.87 -3.88 10.70
CA THR A 54 -8.06 -3.27 10.10
C THR A 54 -8.07 -1.78 10.38
N LYS A 55 -8.56 -0.99 9.42
CA LYS A 55 -8.78 0.46 9.54
C LYS A 55 -9.73 0.72 10.71
N THR A 56 -9.16 0.81 11.90
CA THR A 56 -9.86 1.17 13.13
C THR A 56 -9.82 2.69 13.22
N GLU A 57 -10.88 3.31 13.74
CA GLU A 57 -11.05 4.79 13.80
C GLU A 57 -9.87 5.53 14.45
N ALA A 58 -8.99 4.82 15.16
CA ALA A 58 -7.78 5.34 15.78
C ALA A 58 -6.57 5.49 14.83
N TYR A 59 -6.62 4.94 13.61
CA TYR A 59 -5.51 4.96 12.67
C TYR A 59 -5.81 5.81 11.44
N HIS A 60 -4.92 6.76 11.18
CA HIS A 60 -4.93 7.60 9.99
C HIS A 60 -3.66 7.32 9.19
N ALA A 61 -3.76 7.23 7.87
CA ALA A 61 -2.61 7.05 7.00
C ALA A 61 -2.70 8.04 5.84
N ILE A 62 -1.60 8.70 5.54
CA ILE A 62 -1.47 9.65 4.43
C ILE A 62 -0.33 9.15 3.56
N ALA A 63 -0.62 8.87 2.29
CA ALA A 63 0.40 8.55 1.30
C ALA A 63 0.84 9.83 0.60
N VAL A 64 2.15 10.01 0.43
CA VAL A 64 2.73 11.10 -0.34
C VAL A 64 3.64 10.48 -1.40
N PRO A 65 3.43 10.75 -2.70
CA PRO A 65 4.36 10.31 -3.73
C PRO A 65 5.71 11.01 -3.55
N VAL A 66 6.80 10.25 -3.66
CA VAL A 66 8.19 10.74 -3.53
C VAL A 66 8.86 10.93 -4.89
#